data_AF-A0A812I8M6-F1
#
_entry.id   AF-A0A812I8M6-F1
#
_cell.length_a   1.000
_cell.length_b   1.000
_cell.length_c   1.000
_cell.angle_alpha   90.00
_cell.angle_beta   90.00
_cell.angle_gamma   90.00
#
_symmetry.space_group_name_H-M   'P 1'
#
loop_
_entity.id
_entity.type
_entity.pdbx_description
1 polymer ?
#
loop_
_entity_poly.entity_id
_entity_poly.type
_entity_poly.pdbx_seq_one_letter_code
_entity_poly.pdbx_strand_id
1 'polypeptide(L)'
;MSATQKLDADAKAMATPADSKQEVKPVKVSKPRIDCIDGCRFALVFPIVIAHFARFGTSNLTALKLLTQENVLVGGFFVISGYVSAYTSTKLGERKAEDKKLANPELFFWQRVMAYYPLHFVISCLFAPMFIQVERWYNTPWTTTAFRAFLNFSMLQAWFPKEAEIWNQPTWFLSALTFSNLTMPTLVLPQVAQLSKNGLQKLFAALTGISLLQKASSFEKQQPWRKLARC
;
A
#
# COMPACT_ATOMS: atom_id res chain seq x y z
N MET A 1 -23.75 39.48 68.92
CA MET A 1 -23.82 38.27 68.06
C MET A 1 -22.93 37.21 68.69
N SER A 2 -23.53 36.13 69.19
CA SER A 2 -22.89 35.12 70.05
C SER A 2 -21.92 34.22 69.26
N ALA A 3 -20.85 33.77 69.91
CA ALA A 3 -19.79 32.91 69.36
C ALA A 3 -20.30 31.58 68.75
N THR A 4 -21.51 31.16 69.10
CA THR A 4 -22.18 29.98 68.55
C THR A 4 -22.51 30.11 67.06
N GLN A 5 -22.79 31.33 66.58
CA GLN A 5 -23.17 31.58 65.17
C GLN A 5 -21.99 31.47 64.19
N LYS A 6 -20.74 31.57 64.70
CA LYS A 6 -19.52 31.47 63.90
C LYS A 6 -19.09 30.01 63.69
N LEU A 7 -19.35 29.15 64.68
CA LEU A 7 -19.07 27.71 64.60
C LEU A 7 -19.98 26.98 63.61
N ASP A 8 -21.25 27.40 63.49
CA ASP A 8 -22.19 26.83 62.50
C ASP A 8 -21.87 27.25 61.05
N ALA A 9 -21.27 28.43 60.88
CA ALA A 9 -20.78 28.89 59.57
C ALA A 9 -19.52 28.13 59.13
N ASP A 10 -18.64 27.80 60.08
CA ASP A 10 -17.42 27.04 59.81
C ASP A 10 -17.70 25.52 59.63
N ALA A 11 -18.73 24.97 60.29
CA ALA A 11 -19.15 23.58 60.10
C ALA A 11 -19.81 23.32 58.74
N LYS A 12 -20.44 24.34 58.13
CA LYS A 12 -21.05 24.23 56.79
C LYS A 12 -20.02 24.33 55.65
N ALA A 13 -18.79 24.72 55.95
CA ALA A 13 -17.67 24.75 55.00
C ALA A 13 -16.95 23.38 54.85
N MET A 14 -17.37 22.35 55.59
CA MET A 14 -16.76 21.01 55.59
C MET A 14 -17.61 19.93 54.92
N ALA A 15 -18.58 20.32 54.08
CA ALA A 15 -19.27 19.39 53.20
C ALA A 15 -18.39 19.08 51.99
N THR A 16 -17.66 17.96 52.06
CA THR A 16 -17.19 17.11 50.95
C THR A 16 -16.65 17.84 49.71
N PRO A 17 -15.33 17.82 49.43
CA PRO A 17 -14.94 17.87 48.04
C PRO A 17 -15.50 16.59 47.43
N ALA A 18 -16.50 16.75 46.56
CA ALA A 18 -16.94 15.70 45.65
C ALA A 18 -15.66 15.07 45.08
N ASP A 19 -15.54 13.77 45.27
CA ASP A 19 -14.53 12.91 44.67
C ASP A 19 -14.71 13.03 43.15
N SER A 20 -14.14 14.10 42.61
CA SER A 20 -13.97 14.30 41.19
C SER A 20 -12.98 13.23 40.78
N LYS A 21 -13.52 12.05 40.48
CA LYS A 21 -12.86 11.03 39.68
C LYS A 21 -12.34 11.79 38.47
N GLN A 22 -11.07 12.18 38.53
CA GLN A 22 -10.35 12.61 37.36
C GLN A 22 -10.49 11.45 36.41
N GLU A 23 -11.31 11.66 35.39
CA GLU A 23 -11.42 10.78 34.25
C GLU A 23 -10.01 10.75 33.67
N VAL A 24 -9.21 9.77 34.09
CA VAL A 24 -7.87 9.54 33.55
C VAL A 24 -8.15 9.21 32.10
N LYS A 25 -8.03 10.21 31.23
CA LYS A 25 -8.13 10.03 29.78
C LYS A 25 -7.22 8.86 29.46
N PRO A 26 -7.76 7.77 28.88
CA PRO A 26 -6.96 6.56 28.67
C PRO A 26 -5.71 6.97 27.90
N VAL A 27 -4.54 6.73 28.50
CA VAL A 27 -3.26 7.00 27.86
C VAL A 27 -3.30 6.25 26.55
N LYS A 28 -3.41 7.01 25.46
CA LYS A 28 -3.54 6.45 24.12
C LYS A 28 -2.20 5.82 23.80
N VAL A 29 -2.08 4.51 24.07
CA VAL A 29 -0.87 3.74 23.76
C VAL A 29 -0.69 3.80 22.24
N SER A 30 0.23 4.66 21.81
CA SER A 30 0.58 4.81 20.41
C SER A 30 1.34 3.55 19.99
N LYS A 31 0.99 2.98 18.84
CA LYS A 31 1.73 1.84 18.31
C LYS A 31 3.16 2.30 17.99
N PRO A 32 4.20 1.62 18.50
CA PRO A 32 5.57 1.97 18.18
C PRO A 32 5.81 1.84 16.68
N ARG A 33 6.50 2.83 16.11
CA ARG A 33 6.97 2.73 14.73
C ARG A 33 8.11 1.71 14.68
N ILE A 34 8.15 0.91 13.62
CA ILE A 34 9.18 -0.11 13.42
C ILE A 34 10.13 0.39 12.33
N ASP A 35 11.15 1.16 12.75
CA ASP A 35 12.03 1.88 11.81
C ASP A 35 12.83 0.93 10.89
N CYS A 36 13.20 -0.26 11.39
CA CYS A 36 13.90 -1.26 10.58
C CYS A 36 13.06 -1.72 9.37
N ILE A 37 11.74 -1.76 9.51
CA ILE A 37 10.84 -2.14 8.41
C ILE A 37 10.79 -1.05 7.33
N ASP A 38 10.83 0.21 7.74
CA ASP A 38 10.89 1.33 6.80
C ASP A 38 12.23 1.34 6.03
N GLY A 39 13.34 1.01 6.69
CA GLY A 39 14.63 0.79 6.04
C GLY A 39 14.60 -0.36 5.02
N CYS A 40 14.00 -1.50 5.39
CA CYS A 40 13.84 -2.65 4.48
C CYS A 40 13.04 -2.30 3.21
N ARG A 41 11.98 -1.47 3.34
CA ARG A 41 11.20 -1.03 2.17
C ARG A 41 12.02 -0.19 1.22
N PHE A 42 12.81 0.74 1.75
CA PHE A 42 13.70 1.55 0.93
C PHE A 42 14.72 0.66 0.20
N ALA A 43 15.34 -0.29 0.91
CA ALA A 43 16.29 -1.24 0.32
C ALA A 43 15.69 -2.14 -0.77
N LEU A 44 14.38 -2.38 -0.75
CA LEU A 44 13.68 -3.14 -1.80
C LEU A 44 13.33 -2.29 -3.02
N VAL A 45 13.03 -1.00 -2.84
CA VAL A 45 12.67 -0.11 -3.96
C VAL A 45 13.89 0.48 -4.66
N PHE A 46 14.95 0.79 -3.92
CA PHE A 46 16.13 1.45 -4.46
C PHE A 46 16.80 0.69 -5.63
N PRO A 47 17.02 -0.64 -5.58
CA PRO A 47 17.60 -1.37 -6.69
C PRO A 47 16.70 -1.41 -7.93
N ILE A 48 15.38 -1.23 -7.79
CA ILE A 48 14.45 -1.17 -8.93
C ILE A 48 14.73 0.08 -9.77
N VAL A 49 14.99 1.20 -9.10
CA VAL A 49 15.36 2.45 -9.77
C VAL A 49 16.67 2.25 -10.54
N ILE A 50 17.68 1.68 -9.89
CA ILE A 50 18.97 1.35 -10.52
C ILE A 50 18.77 0.42 -11.73
N ALA A 51 17.95 -0.61 -11.60
CA ALA A 51 17.67 -1.57 -12.67
C ALA A 51 17.09 -0.92 -13.92
N HIS A 52 16.17 0.06 -13.75
CA HIS A 52 15.61 0.82 -14.86
C HIS A 52 16.68 1.63 -15.60
N PHE A 53 17.63 2.24 -14.89
CA PHE A 53 18.75 2.97 -15.53
C PHE A 53 19.81 2.04 -16.12
N ALA A 54 20.11 0.92 -15.44
CA ALA A 54 21.11 -0.05 -15.88
C ALA A 54 20.75 -0.69 -17.23
N ARG A 55 19.45 -0.89 -17.51
CA ARG A 55 18.97 -1.35 -18.82
C ARG A 55 19.39 -0.45 -19.99
N PHE A 56 19.63 0.84 -19.74
CA PHE A 56 20.09 1.79 -20.74
C PHE A 56 21.61 1.99 -20.73
N GLY A 57 22.30 1.57 -19.67
CA GLY A 57 23.71 1.91 -19.42
C GLY A 57 24.71 0.76 -19.58
N THR A 58 24.27 -0.50 -19.73
CA THR A 58 25.17 -1.63 -19.89
C THR A 58 24.64 -2.68 -20.86
N SER A 59 25.51 -3.30 -21.64
CA SER A 59 25.20 -4.44 -22.51
C SER A 59 25.65 -5.78 -21.91
N ASN A 60 26.20 -5.79 -20.69
CA ASN A 60 26.64 -7.02 -20.04
C ASN A 60 25.43 -7.86 -19.60
N LEU A 61 25.24 -9.00 -20.27
CA LEU A 61 24.09 -9.88 -20.09
C LEU A 61 23.96 -10.44 -18.65
N THR A 62 25.08 -10.67 -17.96
CA THR A 62 25.07 -11.18 -16.58
C THR A 62 24.64 -10.08 -15.60
N ALA A 63 25.16 -8.86 -15.79
CA ALA A 63 24.76 -7.70 -14.99
C ALA A 63 23.28 -7.37 -15.23
N LEU A 64 22.80 -7.41 -16.48
CA LEU A 64 21.39 -7.28 -16.82
C LEU A 64 20.54 -8.34 -16.11
N LYS A 65 20.87 -9.64 -16.22
CA LYS A 65 20.10 -10.70 -15.57
C LYS A 65 19.99 -10.56 -14.04
N LEU A 66 21.06 -10.07 -13.40
CA LEU A 66 21.10 -9.86 -11.96
C LEU A 66 20.30 -8.61 -11.54
N LEU A 67 20.47 -7.51 -12.27
CA LEU A 67 19.85 -6.23 -11.97
C LEU A 67 18.38 -6.19 -12.38
N THR A 68 17.96 -6.96 -13.40
CA THR A 68 16.57 -6.98 -13.89
C THR A 68 15.68 -8.02 -13.16
N GLN A 69 15.94 -8.28 -11.88
CA GLN A 69 15.06 -9.08 -11.02
C GLN A 69 14.05 -8.20 -10.25
N GLU A 70 13.67 -7.05 -10.81
CA GLU A 70 12.82 -6.07 -10.13
C GLU A 70 11.48 -6.64 -9.68
N ASN A 71 10.92 -7.60 -10.42
CA ASN A 71 9.63 -8.23 -10.07
C ASN A 71 9.66 -8.91 -8.68
N VAL A 72 10.80 -9.51 -8.30
CA VAL A 72 10.95 -10.16 -6.99
C VAL A 72 11.03 -9.11 -5.88
N LEU A 73 11.77 -8.03 -6.13
CA LEU A 73 11.94 -6.93 -5.18
C LEU A 73 10.64 -6.16 -4.94
N VAL A 74 9.88 -5.89 -6.00
CA VAL A 74 8.53 -5.31 -5.92
C VAL A 74 7.59 -6.21 -5.11
N GLY A 75 7.64 -7.52 -5.34
CA GLY A 75 6.86 -8.49 -4.55
C GLY A 75 7.20 -8.43 -3.06
N GLY A 76 8.50 -8.41 -2.72
CA GLY A 76 8.95 -8.21 -1.35
C GLY A 76 8.46 -6.90 -0.73
N PHE A 77 8.51 -5.81 -1.50
CA PHE A 77 8.02 -4.51 -1.06
C PHE A 77 6.51 -4.57 -0.74
N PHE A 78 5.70 -5.21 -1.58
CA PHE A 78 4.26 -5.34 -1.33
C PHE A 78 3.97 -6.15 -0.06
N VAL A 79 4.71 -7.23 0.20
CA VAL A 79 4.55 -8.04 1.41
C VAL A 79 4.84 -7.22 2.66
N ILE A 80 5.98 -6.51 2.70
CA ILE A 80 6.34 -5.67 3.85
C ILE A 80 5.39 -4.45 3.97
N SER A 81 4.92 -3.92 2.84
CA SER A 81 3.93 -2.84 2.81
C SER A 81 2.60 -3.28 3.39
N GLY A 82 2.11 -4.43 2.98
CA GLY A 82 0.92 -5.08 3.53
C GLY A 82 1.05 -5.39 5.02
N TYR A 83 2.22 -5.86 5.47
CA TYR A 83 2.47 -6.14 6.88
C TYR A 83 2.29 -4.91 7.78
N VAL A 84 2.98 -3.79 7.50
CA VAL A 84 2.81 -2.57 8.33
C VAL A 84 1.40 -2.03 8.19
N SER A 85 0.78 -2.18 7.02
CA SER A 85 -0.58 -1.75 6.85
C SER A 85 -1.54 -2.53 7.74
N ALA A 86 -1.37 -3.85 7.85
CA ALA A 86 -2.09 -4.69 8.80
C ALA A 86 -1.76 -4.30 10.25
N TYR A 87 -0.48 -4.21 10.62
CA TYR A 87 -0.02 -3.81 11.96
C TYR A 87 -0.61 -2.49 12.43
N THR A 88 -0.59 -1.48 11.55
CA THR A 88 -1.15 -0.16 11.86
C THR A 88 -2.67 -0.19 11.92
N SER A 89 -3.35 -1.17 11.31
CA SER A 89 -4.82 -1.18 11.15
C SER A 89 -5.56 -2.27 11.94
N THR A 90 -4.86 -3.08 12.73
CA THR A 90 -5.44 -4.06 13.68
C THR A 90 -5.19 -3.67 15.14
N LYS A 91 -6.06 -4.06 16.07
CA LYS A 91 -5.82 -3.83 17.51
C LYS A 91 -4.74 -4.77 18.04
N LEU A 92 -3.83 -4.27 18.87
CA LEU A 92 -2.75 -5.08 19.42
C LEU A 92 -3.32 -6.07 20.44
N GLY A 93 -3.02 -7.37 20.30
CA GLY A 93 -3.52 -8.41 21.20
C GLY A 93 -4.96 -8.87 20.91
N GLU A 94 -5.68 -8.24 19.97
CA GLU A 94 -7.05 -8.62 19.61
C GLU A 94 -7.15 -9.04 18.14
N ARG A 95 -8.02 -10.01 17.84
CA ARG A 95 -8.38 -10.41 16.47
C ARG A 95 -9.46 -9.49 15.89
N LYS A 96 -9.19 -8.19 15.92
CA LYS A 96 -10.12 -7.15 15.46
C LYS A 96 -9.36 -6.07 14.69
N ALA A 97 -9.96 -5.62 13.60
CA ALA A 97 -9.51 -4.43 12.91
C ALA A 97 -9.80 -3.18 13.77
N GLU A 98 -9.10 -2.09 13.52
CA GLU A 98 -9.30 -0.84 14.22
C GLU A 98 -10.62 -0.19 13.77
N ASP A 99 -11.61 -0.13 14.68
CA ASP A 99 -12.97 0.34 14.38
C ASP A 99 -12.99 1.72 13.71
N LYS A 100 -12.09 2.62 14.10
CA LYS A 100 -11.98 3.98 13.50
C LYS A 100 -11.62 3.95 12.02
N LYS A 101 -10.79 2.99 11.59
CA LYS A 101 -10.36 2.84 10.20
C LYS A 101 -11.41 2.14 9.35
N LEU A 102 -12.19 1.25 9.95
CA LEU A 102 -13.35 0.63 9.32
C LEU A 102 -14.55 1.59 9.21
N ALA A 103 -14.70 2.51 10.17
CA ALA A 103 -15.81 3.46 10.18
C ALA A 103 -15.75 4.49 9.06
N ASN A 104 -14.54 4.82 8.56
CA ASN A 104 -14.33 5.80 7.49
C ASN A 104 -13.36 5.23 6.43
N PRO A 105 -13.78 4.23 5.63
CA PRO A 105 -12.92 3.56 4.65
C PRO A 105 -12.43 4.50 3.54
N GLU A 106 -13.24 5.48 3.15
CA GLU A 106 -12.89 6.51 2.18
C GLU A 106 -11.76 7.41 2.68
N LEU A 107 -11.79 7.82 3.96
CA LEU A 107 -10.72 8.62 4.55
C LEU A 107 -9.40 7.84 4.58
N PHE A 108 -9.46 6.56 4.92
CA PHE A 108 -8.29 5.66 4.90
C PHE A 108 -7.68 5.55 3.50
N PHE A 109 -8.53 5.39 2.47
CA PHE A 109 -8.09 5.34 1.08
C PHE A 109 -7.40 6.64 0.66
N TRP A 110 -8.07 7.78 0.86
CA TRP A 110 -7.55 9.08 0.41
C TRP A 110 -6.28 9.50 1.14
N GLN A 111 -6.15 9.23 2.44
CA GLN A 111 -4.93 9.52 3.20
C GLN A 111 -3.70 8.81 2.61
N ARG A 112 -3.89 7.65 1.98
CA ARG A 112 -2.79 6.88 1.39
C ARG A 112 -2.52 7.26 -0.05
N VAL A 113 -3.58 7.40 -0.85
CA VAL A 113 -3.43 7.80 -2.26
C VAL A 113 -2.82 9.18 -2.37
N MET A 114 -3.22 10.12 -1.51
CA MET A 114 -2.68 11.49 -1.52
C MET A 114 -1.22 11.57 -1.08
N ALA A 115 -0.63 10.51 -0.51
CA ALA A 115 0.78 10.48 -0.17
C ALA A 115 1.70 10.39 -1.41
N TYR A 116 1.20 9.89 -2.54
CA TYR A 116 1.99 9.71 -3.78
C TYR A 116 1.34 10.30 -5.03
N TYR A 117 0.01 10.43 -5.06
CA TYR A 117 -0.73 10.91 -6.24
C TYR A 117 -0.32 12.32 -6.71
N PRO A 118 -0.10 13.33 -5.84
CA PRO A 118 0.29 14.66 -6.31
C PRO A 118 1.58 14.66 -7.13
N LEU A 119 2.59 13.91 -6.66
CA LEU A 119 3.85 13.77 -7.36
C LEU A 119 3.66 13.01 -8.68
N HIS A 120 2.90 11.91 -8.67
CA HIS A 120 2.55 11.15 -9.88
C HIS A 120 1.88 12.05 -10.94
N PHE A 121 0.92 12.88 -10.53
CA PHE A 121 0.20 13.76 -11.42
C PHE A 121 1.13 14.79 -12.09
N VAL A 122 1.98 15.46 -11.31
CA VAL A 122 2.94 16.45 -11.82
C VAL A 122 3.91 15.81 -12.81
N ILE A 123 4.51 14.67 -12.45
CA ILE A 123 5.43 13.94 -13.32
C ILE A 123 4.72 13.45 -14.58
N SER A 124 3.48 12.94 -14.46
CA SER A 124 2.68 12.54 -15.62
C SER A 124 2.40 13.69 -16.57
N CYS A 125 2.05 14.87 -16.06
CA CYS A 125 1.86 16.06 -16.91
C CYS A 125 3.16 16.48 -17.60
N LEU A 126 4.29 16.45 -16.88
CA LEU A 126 5.60 16.80 -17.43
C LEU A 126 5.99 15.90 -18.61
N PHE A 127 5.75 14.59 -18.50
CA PHE A 127 6.12 13.61 -19.52
C PHE A 127 4.99 13.29 -20.52
N ALA A 128 3.77 13.78 -20.33
CA ALA A 128 2.65 13.54 -21.22
C ALA A 128 2.94 13.93 -22.69
N PRO A 129 3.58 15.07 -23.02
CA PRO A 129 3.89 15.41 -24.41
C PRO A 129 4.78 14.37 -25.09
N MET A 130 5.78 13.84 -24.37
CA MET A 130 6.67 12.79 -24.85
C MET A 130 5.88 11.51 -25.15
N PHE A 131 5.00 11.07 -24.24
CA PHE A 131 4.20 9.86 -24.46
C PHE A 131 3.20 10.00 -25.61
N ILE A 132 2.54 11.16 -25.71
CA ILE A 132 1.63 11.45 -26.83
C ILE A 132 2.40 11.39 -28.15
N GLN A 133 3.61 11.97 -28.20
CA GLN A 133 4.46 11.92 -29.40
C GLN A 133 4.83 10.49 -29.80
N VAL A 134 5.19 9.65 -28.82
CA VAL A 134 5.46 8.22 -29.07
C VAL A 134 4.22 7.52 -29.62
N GLU A 135 3.05 7.76 -29.04
CA GLU A 135 1.79 7.20 -29.53
C GLU A 135 1.48 7.64 -30.98
N ARG A 136 1.87 8.86 -31.36
CA ARG A 136 1.77 9.34 -32.75
C ARG A 136 2.71 8.59 -33.68
N TRP A 137 3.96 8.33 -33.27
CA TRP A 137 4.91 7.55 -34.08
C TRP A 137 4.43 6.13 -34.37
N TYR A 138 3.68 5.53 -33.44
CA TYR A 138 3.05 4.22 -33.63
C TYR A 138 1.65 4.28 -34.29
N ASN A 139 1.25 5.42 -34.85
CA ASN A 139 -0.06 5.62 -35.48
C ASN A 139 -1.25 5.22 -34.60
N THR A 140 -1.12 5.40 -33.27
CA THR A 140 -2.17 4.99 -32.34
C THR A 140 -3.39 5.91 -32.47
N PRO A 141 -4.64 5.39 -32.51
CA PRO A 141 -5.82 6.24 -32.55
C PRO A 141 -5.90 7.20 -31.36
N TRP A 142 -6.41 8.41 -31.56
CA TRP A 142 -6.58 9.39 -30.48
C TRP A 142 -7.48 8.88 -29.35
N THR A 143 -8.47 8.05 -29.67
CA THR A 143 -9.34 7.39 -28.69
C THR A 143 -8.55 6.46 -27.77
N THR A 144 -7.63 5.66 -28.31
CA THR A 144 -6.75 4.78 -27.54
C THR A 144 -5.78 5.58 -26.69
N THR A 145 -5.15 6.63 -27.24
CA THR A 145 -4.24 7.48 -26.47
C THR A 145 -4.97 8.21 -25.34
N ALA A 146 -6.19 8.70 -25.57
CA ALA A 146 -7.02 9.33 -24.52
C ALA A 146 -7.42 8.32 -23.44
N PHE A 147 -7.79 7.10 -23.82
CA PHE A 147 -8.09 6.03 -22.85
C PHE A 147 -6.85 5.66 -22.01
N ARG A 148 -5.68 5.55 -22.64
CA ARG A 148 -4.41 5.31 -21.97
C ARG A 148 -4.03 6.45 -21.00
N ALA A 149 -4.20 7.70 -21.45
CA ALA A 149 -4.02 8.87 -20.60
C ALA A 149 -4.96 8.81 -19.37
N PHE A 150 -6.24 8.51 -19.59
CA PHE A 150 -7.22 8.36 -18.53
C PHE A 150 -6.78 7.28 -17.52
N LEU A 151 -6.38 6.09 -17.99
CA LEU A 151 -5.91 5.02 -17.11
C LEU A 151 -4.65 5.40 -16.31
N ASN A 152 -3.72 6.16 -16.92
CA ASN A 152 -2.52 6.63 -16.23
C ASN A 152 -2.81 7.72 -15.20
N PHE A 153 -3.64 8.71 -15.52
CA PHE A 153 -3.98 9.75 -14.56
C PHE A 153 -4.91 9.25 -13.46
N SER A 154 -5.78 8.28 -13.73
CA SER A 154 -6.67 7.69 -12.72
C SER A 154 -6.04 6.58 -11.88
N MET A 155 -4.78 6.18 -12.14
CA MET A 155 -4.12 5.03 -11.50
C MET A 155 -4.87 3.70 -11.68
N LEU A 156 -5.59 3.52 -12.80
CA LEU A 156 -6.37 2.32 -13.12
C LEU A 156 -5.63 1.34 -14.06
N GLN A 157 -4.50 1.76 -14.63
CA GLN A 157 -3.79 1.00 -15.66
C GLN A 157 -3.41 -0.44 -15.28
N ALA A 158 -3.01 -0.70 -14.02
CA ALA A 158 -2.59 -2.02 -13.56
C ALA A 158 -3.74 -2.88 -13.00
N TRP A 159 -4.98 -2.37 -13.04
CA TRP A 159 -6.15 -3.16 -12.65
C TRP A 159 -6.51 -4.17 -13.74
N PHE A 160 -6.10 -3.89 -14.98
CA PHE A 160 -6.28 -4.74 -16.14
C PHE A 160 -4.91 -5.20 -16.67
N PRO A 161 -4.64 -6.52 -16.74
CA PRO A 161 -3.30 -7.04 -17.07
C PRO A 161 -2.71 -6.54 -18.39
N LYS A 162 -3.55 -6.22 -19.37
CA LYS A 162 -3.13 -5.79 -20.72
C LYS A 162 -2.58 -4.36 -20.77
N GLU A 163 -2.98 -3.53 -19.82
CA GLU A 163 -2.76 -2.08 -19.85
C GLU A 163 -1.81 -1.63 -18.73
N ALA A 164 -1.14 -2.57 -18.04
CA ALA A 164 -0.33 -2.27 -16.87
C ALA A 164 0.83 -1.29 -17.16
N GLU A 165 1.49 -1.44 -18.31
CA GLU A 165 2.71 -0.69 -18.67
C GLU A 165 2.42 0.52 -19.61
N ILE A 166 1.28 1.19 -19.44
CA ILE A 166 0.97 2.40 -20.23
C ILE A 166 1.89 3.56 -19.83
N TRP A 167 2.46 4.23 -20.85
CA TRP A 167 3.26 5.45 -20.78
C TRP A 167 4.52 5.28 -19.91
N ASN A 168 4.37 5.27 -18.58
CA ASN A 168 5.47 5.10 -17.65
C ASN A 168 5.44 3.69 -17.04
N GLN A 169 6.39 2.84 -17.45
CA GLN A 169 6.47 1.44 -17.03
C GLN A 169 6.41 1.27 -15.50
N PRO A 170 7.27 1.89 -14.67
CA PRO A 170 7.21 1.74 -13.21
C PRO A 170 5.91 2.26 -12.56
N THR A 171 5.08 3.05 -13.24
CA THR A 171 3.81 3.57 -12.67
C THR A 171 2.79 2.46 -12.40
N TRP A 172 2.90 1.31 -13.06
CA TRP A 172 2.01 0.17 -12.80
C TRP A 172 1.98 -0.21 -11.31
N PHE A 173 3.12 -0.06 -10.63
CA PHE A 173 3.27 -0.32 -9.20
C PHE A 173 2.37 0.59 -8.35
N LEU A 174 2.29 1.88 -8.66
CA LEU A 174 1.42 2.84 -7.94
C LEU A 174 -0.06 2.54 -8.18
N SER A 175 -0.41 2.10 -9.39
CA SER A 175 -1.76 1.65 -9.71
C SER A 175 -2.16 0.40 -8.91
N ALA A 176 -1.26 -0.59 -8.81
CA ALA A 176 -1.47 -1.77 -7.97
C ALA A 176 -1.56 -1.44 -6.47
N LEU A 177 -0.74 -0.49 -6.00
CA LEU A 177 -0.81 0.01 -4.62
C LEU A 177 -2.13 0.74 -4.34
N THR A 178 -2.63 1.51 -5.30
CA THR A 178 -3.95 2.18 -5.22
C THR A 178 -5.07 1.15 -5.10
N PHE A 179 -5.05 0.09 -5.94
CA PHE A 179 -6.01 -1.01 -5.84
C PHE A 179 -5.95 -1.73 -4.49
N SER A 180 -4.74 -2.00 -3.99
CA SER A 180 -4.55 -2.61 -2.68
C SER A 180 -5.13 -1.74 -1.55
N ASN A 181 -4.88 -0.43 -1.57
CA ASN A 181 -5.43 0.48 -0.56
C ASN A 181 -6.95 0.63 -0.63
N LEU A 182 -7.56 0.47 -1.81
CA LEU A 182 -9.01 0.46 -1.97
C LEU A 182 -9.67 -0.78 -1.37
N THR A 183 -9.11 -1.96 -1.66
CA THR A 183 -9.67 -3.25 -1.23
C THR A 183 -9.39 -3.56 0.24
N MET A 184 -8.36 -2.93 0.81
CA MET A 184 -7.91 -3.21 2.16
C MET A 184 -8.94 -2.93 3.26
N PRO A 185 -9.53 -1.72 3.39
CA PRO A 185 -10.46 -1.42 4.49
C PRO A 185 -11.80 -2.15 4.34
N THR A 186 -12.25 -2.44 3.13
CA THR A 186 -13.60 -2.96 2.86
C THR A 186 -13.63 -4.48 2.71
N LEU A 187 -12.65 -5.08 2.04
CA LEU A 187 -12.65 -6.51 1.72
C LEU A 187 -11.67 -7.29 2.61
N VAL A 188 -10.42 -6.83 2.69
CA VAL A 188 -9.32 -7.62 3.27
C VAL A 188 -9.30 -7.54 4.80
N LEU A 189 -9.30 -6.33 5.37
CA LEU A 189 -9.11 -6.13 6.81
C LEU A 189 -10.20 -6.81 7.67
N PRO A 190 -11.52 -6.69 7.36
CA PRO A 190 -12.54 -7.34 8.17
C PRO A 190 -12.40 -8.86 8.22
N GLN A 191 -12.01 -9.47 7.10
CA GLN A 191 -11.90 -10.92 6.96
C GLN A 191 -10.61 -11.44 7.60
N VAL A 192 -9.47 -10.81 7.29
CA VAL A 192 -8.15 -11.27 7.73
C VAL A 192 -7.91 -11.01 9.21
N ALA A 193 -8.41 -9.90 9.76
CA ALA A 193 -8.19 -9.55 11.17
C ALA A 193 -8.84 -10.55 12.14
N GLN A 194 -9.90 -11.24 11.72
CA GLN A 194 -10.62 -12.22 12.53
C GLN A 194 -10.01 -13.63 12.46
N LEU A 195 -9.06 -13.88 11.54
CA LEU A 195 -8.50 -15.21 11.34
C LEU A 195 -7.69 -15.68 12.56
N SER A 196 -7.85 -16.97 12.89
CA SER A 196 -6.96 -17.65 13.82
C SER A 196 -5.59 -17.90 13.19
N LYS A 197 -4.59 -18.31 13.99
CA LYS A 197 -3.26 -18.68 13.50
C LYS A 197 -3.33 -19.74 12.39
N ASN A 198 -4.18 -20.75 12.57
CA ASN A 198 -4.39 -21.81 11.58
C ASN A 198 -5.08 -21.28 10.31
N GLY A 199 -6.02 -20.34 10.46
CA GLY A 199 -6.65 -19.67 9.31
C GLY A 199 -5.64 -18.85 8.49
N LEU A 200 -4.76 -18.12 9.17
CA LEU A 200 -3.71 -17.33 8.52
C LEU A 200 -2.69 -18.22 7.79
N GLN A 201 -2.30 -19.34 8.38
CA GLN A 201 -1.41 -20.31 7.73
C GLN A 201 -2.05 -20.92 6.47
N LYS A 202 -3.33 -21.28 6.52
CA LYS A 202 -4.08 -21.77 5.35
C LYS A 202 -4.18 -20.71 4.26
N LEU A 203 -4.48 -19.46 4.62
CA LEU A 203 -4.54 -18.35 3.68
C LEU A 203 -3.18 -18.10 3.03
N PHE A 204 -2.09 -18.10 3.82
CA PHE A 204 -0.74 -17.96 3.30
C PHE A 204 -0.36 -19.09 2.34
N ALA A 205 -0.68 -20.34 2.69
CA ALA A 205 -0.44 -21.49 1.82
C ALA A 205 -1.26 -21.41 0.52
N ALA A 206 -2.54 -21.01 0.60
CA ALA A 206 -3.41 -20.85 -0.56
C ALA A 206 -2.91 -19.74 -1.50
N LEU A 207 -2.55 -18.56 -0.96
CA LEU A 207 -2.00 -17.45 -1.74
C LEU A 207 -0.68 -17.84 -2.41
N THR A 208 0.20 -18.53 -1.69
CA THR A 208 1.46 -19.06 -2.23
C THR A 208 1.19 -20.06 -3.36
N GLY A 209 0.24 -20.97 -3.16
CA GLY A 209 -0.17 -21.94 -4.18
C GLY A 209 -0.71 -21.26 -5.43
N ILE A 210 -1.59 -20.27 -5.29
CA ILE A 210 -2.13 -19.47 -6.41
C ILE A 210 -1.01 -18.76 -7.17
N SER A 211 -0.07 -18.13 -6.46
CA SER A 211 1.08 -17.48 -7.10
C SER A 211 1.97 -18.47 -7.88
N LEU A 212 2.18 -19.67 -7.33
CA LEU A 212 2.93 -20.74 -8.03
C LEU A 212 2.18 -21.25 -9.26
N LEU A 213 0.85 -21.42 -9.18
CA LEU A 213 0.01 -21.84 -10.30
C LEU A 213 0.01 -20.81 -11.44
N GLN A 214 -0.05 -19.52 -11.11
CA GLN A 214 0.10 -18.44 -12.09
C GLN A 214 1.47 -18.47 -12.78
N LYS A 215 2.53 -18.77 -12.02
CA LYS A 215 3.88 -18.92 -12.58
C LYS A 215 3.97 -20.14 -13.49
N ALA A 216 3.43 -21.29 -13.06
CA ALA A 216 3.45 -22.54 -13.82
C ALA A 216 2.68 -22.42 -15.14
N SER A 217 1.47 -21.86 -15.11
CA SER A 217 0.67 -21.61 -16.34
C SER A 217 1.34 -20.65 -17.32
N SER A 218 2.10 -19.68 -16.80
CA SER A 218 2.89 -18.75 -17.63
C SER A 218 4.14 -19.42 -18.23
N PHE A 219 4.74 -20.37 -17.52
CA PHE A 219 5.86 -21.19 -18.02
C PHE A 219 5.46 -22.03 -19.23
N GLU A 220 4.27 -22.64 -19.19
CA GLU A 220 3.76 -23.49 -20.26
C GLU A 220 3.48 -22.69 -21.55
N LYS A 221 2.94 -21.48 -21.44
CA LYS A 221 2.73 -20.57 -22.58
C LYS A 221 4.03 -20.04 -23.21
N GLN A 222 5.16 -20.04 -22.49
CA GLN A 222 6.46 -19.60 -23.02
C GLN A 222 7.26 -20.72 -23.72
N GLN A 223 6.87 -21.99 -23.58
CA GLN A 223 7.53 -23.14 -24.21
C GLN A 223 7.55 -23.11 -25.75
N PRO A 224 6.46 -22.72 -26.46
CA PRO A 224 6.46 -22.70 -27.93
C PRO A 224 7.50 -21.71 -28.51
N TRP A 225 7.61 -20.53 -27.92
CA TRP A 225 8.53 -19.47 -28.35
C TRP A 225 10.00 -19.81 -28.07
N ARG A 226 10.29 -20.51 -26.97
CA ARG A 226 11.66 -20.98 -26.64
C ARG A 226 12.15 -22.14 -27.51
N LYS A 227 11.24 -22.85 -28.21
CA LYS A 227 11.59 -23.87 -29.21
C LYS A 227 11.89 -23.24 -30.57
N LEU A 228 11.15 -22.19 -30.95
CA LEU A 228 11.39 -21.45 -32.20
C LEU A 228 12.67 -20.61 -32.16
N ALA A 229 13.05 -20.04 -31.01
CA ALA A 229 14.29 -19.27 -30.86
C ALA A 229 15.57 -20.13 -30.74
N ARG A 230 15.46 -21.45 -30.93
CA ARG A 230 16.60 -22.40 -30.94
C ARG A 230 16.79 -23.09 -32.30
N CYS A 231 16.02 -22.70 -33.31
CA CYS A 231 16.26 -23.00 -34.72
C CYS A 231 16.81 -21.75 -35.40
#